data_AF-A0A9E4CBS0-F1
#
_entry.id   AF-A0A9E4CBS0-F1
#
_cell.length_a   1.000
_cell.length_b   1.000
_cell.length_c   1.000
_cell.angle_alpha   90.00
_cell.angle_beta   90.00
_cell.angle_gamma   90.00
#
_symmetry.space_group_name_H-M   'P 1'
#
loop_
_entity.id
_entity.type
_entity.pdbx_description
1 polymer ?
#
loop_
_entity_poly.entity_id
_entity_poly.type
_entity_poly.pdbx_seq_one_letter_code
_entity_poly.pdbx_strand_id
1 'polypeptide(L)'
;MPGNSYFSGHIPHLRGGRQDVARWAAGLRFGDLPHEVVDRARGATLQAIGSALLGSQTEDGRRAVALITEEEAGVRNGATIMVSGAGATKGGAAFANSEMALAGGKWDTFRMLTHPGTSIIPAALAAAEARGASGEEFLTGVAAGYEVMERLASDFIPTVMSRGFHAGPVYFRGRRRRRENYGFGRGANEQRDCALRESRER
;
A
#
# COMPACT_ATOMS: atom_id res chain seq x y z
N MET A 1 9.05 -3.65 22.73
CA MET A 1 7.68 -3.14 22.52
C MET A 1 7.00 -4.10 21.56
N PRO A 2 5.97 -4.86 21.98
CA PRO A 2 5.22 -5.75 21.09
C PRO A 2 4.58 -4.93 19.97
N GLY A 3 4.60 -5.45 18.75
CA GLY A 3 4.36 -4.70 17.53
C GLY A 3 2.92 -4.23 17.36
N ASN A 4 2.77 -2.94 17.06
CA ASN A 4 1.60 -2.42 16.37
C ASN A 4 1.65 -2.90 14.90
N SER A 5 1.18 -4.12 14.63
CA SER A 5 0.60 -4.45 13.32
C SER A 5 -0.85 -4.04 13.32
N TYR A 6 -1.36 -3.50 12.21
CA TYR A 6 -2.77 -3.10 12.16
C TYR A 6 -3.66 -4.33 12.28
N PHE A 7 -3.16 -5.51 11.88
CA PHE A 7 -3.78 -6.80 12.03
C PHE A 7 -3.04 -7.59 13.13
N SER A 8 -3.49 -7.45 14.39
CA SER A 8 -2.94 -8.19 15.53
C SER A 8 -3.64 -9.54 15.77
N GLY A 9 -4.61 -9.90 14.93
CA GLY A 9 -5.19 -11.23 14.95
C GLY A 9 -4.22 -12.24 14.36
N HIS A 10 -3.92 -13.29 15.12
CA HIS A 10 -2.84 -14.24 14.83
C HIS A 10 -3.11 -15.02 13.52
N ILE A 11 -2.81 -14.42 12.38
CA ILE A 11 -2.54 -15.16 11.14
C ILE A 11 -1.23 -15.92 11.40
N PRO A 12 -1.19 -17.26 11.28
CA PRO A 12 -0.01 -18.04 11.58
C PRO A 12 1.21 -17.43 10.88
N HIS A 13 2.23 -17.04 11.66
CA HIS A 13 3.46 -16.48 11.14
C HIS A 13 4.06 -17.46 10.12
N LEU A 14 3.99 -17.11 8.83
CA LEU A 14 4.56 -17.93 7.77
C LEU A 14 6.08 -17.82 7.85
N ARG A 15 6.71 -18.83 8.45
CA ARG A 15 8.15 -19.03 8.40
C ARG A 15 8.51 -19.63 7.05
N GLY A 16 8.64 -18.78 6.02
CA GLY A 16 8.86 -19.26 4.65
C GLY A 16 9.40 -18.20 3.70
N GLY A 17 10.06 -18.62 2.61
CA GLY A 17 10.61 -17.75 1.58
C GLY A 17 9.54 -17.09 0.70
N ARG A 18 9.94 -16.34 -0.34
CA ARG A 18 9.01 -15.63 -1.27
C ARG A 18 7.92 -16.52 -1.87
N GLN A 19 8.21 -17.81 -2.09
CA GLN A 19 7.26 -18.78 -2.63
C GLN A 19 6.17 -19.19 -1.62
N ASP A 20 6.44 -19.05 -0.32
CA ASP A 20 5.51 -19.43 0.74
C ASP A 20 4.47 -18.32 0.97
N VAL A 21 4.90 -17.06 0.88
CA VAL A 21 4.00 -15.90 0.93
C VAL A 21 3.05 -15.89 -0.27
N ALA A 22 3.57 -16.15 -1.48
CA ALA A 22 2.75 -16.21 -2.69
C ALA A 22 1.72 -17.35 -2.64
N ARG A 23 2.14 -18.55 -2.19
CA ARG A 23 1.22 -19.69 -2.02
C ARG A 23 0.16 -19.43 -0.96
N TRP A 24 0.53 -18.82 0.16
CA TRP A 24 -0.44 -18.46 1.18
C TRP A 24 -1.45 -17.44 0.67
N ALA A 25 -0.99 -16.34 0.06
CA ALA A 25 -1.88 -15.30 -0.44
C ALA A 25 -2.86 -15.84 -1.50
N ALA A 26 -2.40 -16.75 -2.36
CA ALA A 26 -3.24 -17.40 -3.36
C ALA A 26 -4.23 -18.43 -2.79
N GLY A 27 -3.93 -19.01 -1.62
CA GLY A 27 -4.74 -20.04 -0.97
C GLY A 27 -5.62 -19.55 0.18
N LEU A 28 -5.52 -18.27 0.55
CA LEU A 28 -6.26 -17.68 1.66
C LEU A 28 -7.76 -17.60 1.33
N ARG A 29 -8.60 -18.07 2.24
CA ARG A 29 -10.06 -17.96 2.12
C ARG A 29 -10.61 -17.05 3.19
N PHE A 30 -11.79 -16.49 2.93
CA PHE A 30 -12.47 -15.61 3.88
C PHE A 30 -12.68 -16.25 5.25
N GLY A 31 -13.07 -17.54 5.30
CA GLY A 31 -13.27 -18.27 6.55
C GLY A 31 -11.99 -18.53 7.35
N ASP A 32 -10.80 -18.34 6.76
CA ASP A 32 -9.53 -18.45 7.46
C ASP A 32 -9.17 -17.12 8.20
N LEU A 33 -9.93 -16.04 7.97
CA LEU A 33 -9.67 -14.72 8.58
C LEU A 33 -10.29 -14.62 9.99
N PRO A 34 -9.50 -14.20 10.99
CA PRO A 34 -10.06 -13.83 12.28
C PRO A 34 -11.09 -12.69 12.15
N HIS A 35 -12.15 -12.73 12.97
CA HIS A 35 -13.21 -11.71 12.91
C HIS A 35 -12.68 -10.28 13.07
N GLU A 36 -11.68 -10.08 13.93
CA GLU A 36 -11.03 -8.79 14.14
C GLU A 36 -10.26 -8.27 12.91
N VAL A 37 -9.73 -9.18 12.07
CA VAL A 37 -9.07 -8.84 10.81
C VAL A 37 -10.10 -8.38 9.79
N VAL A 38 -11.23 -9.07 9.71
CA VAL A 38 -12.35 -8.69 8.84
C VAL A 38 -12.89 -7.31 9.24
N ASP A 39 -13.11 -7.08 10.54
CA ASP A 39 -13.60 -5.80 11.06
C ASP A 39 -12.65 -4.64 10.72
N ARG A 40 -11.35 -4.83 10.92
CA ARG A 40 -10.32 -3.85 10.56
C ARG A 40 -10.24 -3.60 9.05
N ALA A 41 -10.33 -4.65 8.23
CA ALA A 41 -10.32 -4.50 6.78
C ALA A 41 -11.53 -3.68 6.29
N ARG A 42 -12.70 -3.85 6.90
CA ARG A 42 -13.89 -3.01 6.64
C ARG A 42 -13.63 -1.56 7.04
N GLY A 43 -13.11 -1.32 8.24
CA GLY A 43 -12.77 0.01 8.72
C GLY A 43 -11.75 0.74 7.83
N ALA A 44 -10.68 0.04 7.44
CA ALA A 44 -9.67 0.57 6.53
C ALA A 44 -10.24 0.88 5.14
N THR A 45 -11.14 0.03 4.64
CA THR A 45 -11.84 0.27 3.36
C THR A 45 -12.68 1.54 3.44
N LEU A 46 -13.49 1.69 4.49
CA LEU A 46 -14.32 2.88 4.69
C LEU A 46 -13.47 4.14 4.80
N GLN A 47 -12.37 4.07 5.54
CA GLN A 47 -11.41 5.17 5.67
C GLN A 47 -10.81 5.56 4.32
N ALA A 48 -10.37 4.59 3.51
CA ALA A 48 -9.78 4.85 2.20
C ALA A 48 -10.78 5.50 1.23
N ILE A 49 -12.03 5.05 1.22
CA ILE A 49 -13.10 5.67 0.42
C ILE A 49 -13.38 7.10 0.90
N GLY A 50 -13.44 7.32 2.22
CA GLY A 50 -13.59 8.66 2.79
C GLY A 50 -12.43 9.59 2.42
N SER A 51 -11.20 9.08 2.44
CA SER A 51 -10.02 9.82 2.00
C SER A 51 -10.12 10.15 0.50
N ALA A 52 -10.49 9.19 -0.35
CA ALA A 52 -10.64 9.43 -1.78
C ALA A 52 -11.70 10.50 -2.10
N LEU A 53 -12.82 10.53 -1.36
CA LEU A 53 -13.87 11.55 -1.50
C LEU A 53 -13.40 12.97 -1.10
N LEU A 54 -12.53 13.08 -0.09
CA LEU A 54 -11.89 14.35 0.25
C LEU A 54 -10.85 14.72 -0.83
N GLY A 55 -10.07 13.73 -1.27
CA GLY A 55 -9.04 13.89 -2.29
C GLY A 55 -9.58 14.32 -3.64
N SER A 56 -10.77 13.87 -4.04
CA SER A 56 -11.41 14.28 -5.30
C SER A 56 -11.72 15.79 -5.35
N GLN A 57 -11.78 16.46 -4.20
CA GLN A 57 -11.98 17.91 -4.10
C GLN A 57 -10.67 18.70 -4.08
N THR A 58 -9.53 18.02 -4.00
CA THR A 58 -8.20 18.64 -4.07
C THR A 58 -7.78 18.85 -5.53
N GLU A 59 -6.81 19.74 -5.74
CA GLU A 59 -6.24 19.96 -7.07
C GLU A 59 -5.50 18.72 -7.58
N ASP A 60 -4.73 18.05 -6.72
CA ASP A 60 -3.96 16.86 -7.08
C ASP A 60 -4.87 15.70 -7.49
N GLY A 61 -5.94 15.45 -6.72
CA GLY A 61 -6.93 14.43 -7.06
C GLY A 61 -7.63 14.72 -8.40
N ARG A 62 -8.03 15.97 -8.65
CA ARG A 62 -8.64 16.37 -9.94
C ARG A 62 -7.67 16.16 -11.11
N ARG A 63 -6.40 16.52 -10.95
CA ARG A 63 -5.37 16.33 -11.98
C ARG A 63 -5.12 14.84 -12.28
N ALA A 64 -5.09 14.00 -11.26
CA ALA A 64 -4.94 12.56 -11.45
C ALA A 64 -6.11 11.97 -12.25
N VAL A 65 -7.34 12.38 -11.94
CA VAL A 65 -8.54 11.95 -12.71
C VAL A 65 -8.51 12.47 -14.13
N ALA A 66 -8.17 13.74 -14.34
CA ALA A 66 -8.08 14.34 -15.67
C ALA A 66 -7.04 13.62 -16.54
N LEU A 67 -5.84 13.40 -16.00
CA LEU A 67 -4.76 12.67 -16.68
C LEU A 67 -5.22 11.30 -17.18
N ILE A 68 -5.81 10.49 -16.30
CA ILE A 68 -6.26 9.15 -16.69
C ILE A 68 -7.43 9.20 -17.68
N THR A 69 -8.36 10.15 -17.51
CA THR A 69 -9.51 10.28 -18.40
C THR A 69 -9.08 10.70 -19.81
N GLU A 70 -8.08 11.56 -19.93
CA GLU A 70 -7.51 12.01 -21.21
C GLU A 70 -6.71 10.90 -21.89
N GLU A 71 -5.81 10.23 -21.16
CA GLU A 71 -4.93 9.19 -21.71
C GLU A 71 -5.65 7.88 -22.03
N GLU A 72 -6.71 7.55 -21.30
CA GLU A 72 -7.42 6.26 -21.41
C GLU A 72 -8.85 6.39 -21.94
N ALA A 73 -9.13 7.45 -22.70
CA ALA A 73 -10.44 7.71 -23.28
C ALA A 73 -10.94 6.52 -24.13
N GLY A 74 -12.19 6.09 -23.90
CA GLY A 74 -12.86 5.06 -24.71
C GLY A 74 -12.62 3.61 -24.29
N VAL A 75 -11.97 3.36 -23.15
CA VAL A 75 -11.83 2.01 -22.57
C VAL A 75 -13.20 1.46 -22.15
N ARG A 76 -13.55 0.26 -22.65
CA ARG A 76 -14.84 -0.40 -22.36
C ARG A 76 -14.78 -1.53 -21.33
N ASN A 77 -13.59 -2.11 -21.12
CA ASN A 77 -13.38 -3.24 -20.20
C ASN A 77 -12.42 -2.83 -19.07
N GLY A 78 -12.91 -1.88 -18.28
CA GLY A 78 -12.13 -1.11 -17.32
C GLY A 78 -12.46 -1.39 -15.86
N ALA A 79 -12.06 -0.45 -15.01
CA ALA A 79 -12.58 -0.25 -13.66
C ALA A 79 -12.98 1.22 -13.49
N THR A 80 -13.73 1.52 -12.44
CA THR A 80 -14.31 2.82 -12.19
C THR A 80 -13.35 3.71 -11.39
N ILE A 81 -13.20 4.95 -11.85
CA ILE A 81 -12.61 6.02 -11.05
C ILE A 81 -13.67 6.49 -10.04
N MET A 82 -13.34 6.40 -8.75
CA MET A 82 -14.21 6.80 -7.64
C MET A 82 -14.62 8.28 -7.79
N VAL A 83 -15.82 8.60 -7.29
CA VAL A 83 -16.45 9.94 -7.34
C VAL A 83 -16.85 10.40 -8.74
N SER A 84 -15.95 10.34 -9.74
CA SER A 84 -16.28 10.75 -11.11
C SER A 84 -17.19 9.76 -11.84
N GLY A 85 -17.07 8.46 -11.50
CA GLY A 85 -17.78 7.39 -12.20
C GLY A 85 -17.25 7.10 -13.61
N ALA A 86 -16.14 7.73 -14.01
CA ALA A 86 -15.53 7.51 -15.31
C ALA A 86 -14.90 6.11 -15.35
N GLY A 87 -15.06 5.41 -16.48
CA GLY A 87 -14.38 4.15 -16.74
C GLY A 87 -12.97 4.39 -17.29
N ALA A 88 -11.99 3.67 -16.75
CA ALA A 88 -10.59 3.69 -17.19
C ALA A 88 -10.02 2.27 -17.20
N THR A 89 -8.78 2.06 -17.64
CA THR A 89 -8.13 0.76 -17.48
C THR A 89 -8.06 0.38 -16.00
N LYS A 90 -7.94 -0.92 -15.69
CA LYS A 90 -7.84 -1.39 -14.28
C LYS A 90 -6.67 -0.72 -13.55
N GLY A 91 -5.57 -0.46 -14.27
CA GLY A 91 -4.41 0.23 -13.74
C GLY A 91 -4.64 1.73 -13.57
N GLY A 92 -5.22 2.40 -14.57
CA GLY A 92 -5.52 3.82 -14.52
C GLY A 92 -6.53 4.17 -13.44
N ALA A 93 -7.60 3.39 -13.32
CA ALA A 93 -8.57 3.54 -12.24
C ALA A 93 -7.93 3.34 -10.87
N ALA A 94 -7.13 2.28 -10.68
CA ALA A 94 -6.41 2.05 -9.43
C ALA A 94 -5.43 3.20 -9.10
N PHE A 95 -4.74 3.75 -10.10
CA PHE A 95 -3.85 4.89 -9.94
C PHE A 95 -4.61 6.15 -9.50
N ALA A 96 -5.62 6.59 -10.27
CA ALA A 96 -6.39 7.79 -9.95
C ALA A 96 -7.05 7.68 -8.57
N ASN A 97 -7.58 6.50 -8.24
CA ASN A 97 -8.17 6.20 -6.94
C ASN A 97 -7.14 6.24 -5.80
N SER A 98 -5.91 5.78 -6.04
CA SER A 98 -4.81 5.85 -5.06
C SER A 98 -4.34 7.27 -4.83
N GLU A 99 -4.20 8.06 -5.89
CA GLU A 99 -3.83 9.47 -5.78
C GLU A 99 -4.90 10.28 -5.04
N MET A 100 -6.19 10.02 -5.30
CA MET A 100 -7.26 10.63 -4.50
C MET A 100 -7.20 10.18 -3.03
N ALA A 101 -7.03 8.88 -2.76
CA ALA A 101 -6.90 8.40 -1.39
C ALA A 101 -5.71 9.02 -0.66
N LEU A 102 -4.60 9.25 -1.37
CA LEU A 102 -3.44 9.96 -0.86
C LEU A 102 -3.78 11.44 -0.63
N ALA A 103 -4.25 12.17 -1.64
CA ALA A 103 -4.54 13.61 -1.53
C ALA A 103 -5.55 13.96 -0.41
N GLY A 104 -6.48 13.04 -0.07
CA GLY A 104 -7.44 13.24 1.01
C GLY A 104 -6.86 13.29 2.44
N GLY A 105 -5.62 12.84 2.63
CA GLY A 105 -4.92 12.98 3.92
C GLY A 105 -5.43 12.11 5.07
N LYS A 106 -6.38 11.18 4.84
CA LYS A 106 -6.93 10.29 5.86
C LYS A 106 -6.43 8.86 5.69
N TRP A 107 -5.16 8.67 6.02
CA TRP A 107 -4.47 7.39 5.79
C TRP A 107 -4.40 6.50 7.03
N ASP A 108 -4.45 5.20 6.81
CA ASP A 108 -3.99 4.21 7.77
C ASP A 108 -2.46 4.28 7.89
N THR A 109 -1.85 3.83 8.98
CA THR A 109 -0.43 4.12 9.24
C THR A 109 0.31 2.96 9.88
N PHE A 110 0.98 2.11 9.10
CA PHE A 110 1.80 1.04 9.68
C PHE A 110 3.14 1.57 10.21
N ARG A 111 3.37 1.39 11.53
CA ARG A 111 4.58 1.80 12.27
C ARG A 111 5.00 3.26 12.05
N MET A 112 4.06 4.17 11.79
CA MET A 112 4.33 5.59 11.50
C MET A 112 5.21 5.85 10.26
N LEU A 113 5.36 4.85 9.38
CA LEU A 113 6.35 4.89 8.30
C LEU A 113 5.79 4.54 6.92
N THR A 114 4.59 3.95 6.84
CA THR A 114 3.93 3.65 5.56
C THR A 114 2.41 3.68 5.69
N HIS A 115 1.73 3.88 4.57
CA HIS A 115 0.28 4.04 4.46
C HIS A 115 -0.29 3.00 3.47
N PRO A 116 -0.46 1.74 3.90
CA PRO A 116 -0.78 0.63 2.99
C PRO A 116 -2.12 0.79 2.26
N GLY A 117 -3.13 1.30 2.96
CA GLY A 117 -4.50 1.39 2.47
C GLY A 117 -4.68 2.33 1.29
N THR A 118 -3.82 3.34 1.15
CA THR A 118 -3.88 4.29 0.04
C THR A 118 -3.60 3.64 -1.32
N SER A 119 -2.92 2.49 -1.34
CA SER A 119 -2.61 1.75 -2.58
C SER A 119 -3.33 0.40 -2.64
N ILE A 120 -3.45 -0.32 -1.51
CA ILE A 120 -4.04 -1.66 -1.48
C ILE A 120 -5.55 -1.59 -1.75
N ILE A 121 -6.28 -0.67 -1.11
CA ILE A 121 -7.74 -0.61 -1.23
C ILE A 121 -8.16 -0.22 -2.67
N PRO A 122 -7.61 0.83 -3.29
CA PRO A 122 -7.92 1.16 -4.68
C PRO A 122 -7.63 0.04 -5.68
N ALA A 123 -6.50 -0.64 -5.53
CA ALA A 123 -6.13 -1.75 -6.39
C ALA A 123 -7.08 -2.95 -6.20
N ALA A 124 -7.44 -3.26 -4.95
CA ALA A 124 -8.37 -4.34 -4.63
C ALA A 124 -9.78 -4.04 -5.15
N LEU A 125 -10.26 -2.78 -5.06
CA LEU A 125 -11.55 -2.37 -5.62
C LEU A 125 -11.58 -2.52 -7.14
N ALA A 126 -10.55 -2.02 -7.84
CA ALA A 126 -10.45 -2.17 -9.30
C ALA A 126 -10.40 -3.63 -9.73
N ALA A 127 -9.69 -4.48 -8.98
CA ALA A 127 -9.63 -5.92 -9.25
C ALA A 127 -10.95 -6.64 -8.96
N ALA A 128 -11.65 -6.25 -7.88
CA ALA A 128 -12.93 -6.82 -7.47
C ALA A 128 -14.03 -6.47 -8.48
N GLU A 129 -14.13 -5.21 -8.87
CA GLU A 129 -15.07 -4.73 -9.89
C GLU A 129 -14.87 -5.48 -11.21
N ALA A 130 -13.62 -5.58 -11.67
CA ALA A 130 -13.32 -6.22 -12.94
C ALA A 130 -13.50 -7.74 -12.95
N ARG A 131 -13.72 -8.37 -11.79
CA ARG A 131 -13.99 -9.80 -11.64
C ARG A 131 -15.44 -10.09 -11.22
N GLY A 132 -16.24 -9.06 -10.90
CA GLY A 132 -17.53 -9.23 -10.25
C GLY A 132 -17.41 -9.94 -8.89
N ALA A 133 -16.34 -9.67 -8.14
CA ALA A 133 -16.04 -10.36 -6.89
C ALA A 133 -17.03 -9.96 -5.78
N SER A 134 -17.29 -10.91 -4.89
CA SER A 134 -18.08 -10.68 -3.67
C SER A 134 -17.32 -9.82 -2.66
N GLY A 135 -18.04 -9.26 -1.68
CA GLY A 135 -17.43 -8.50 -0.58
C GLY A 135 -16.46 -9.34 0.25
N GLU A 136 -16.72 -10.64 0.40
CA GLU A 136 -15.83 -11.57 1.12
C GLU A 136 -14.50 -11.77 0.37
N GLU A 137 -14.57 -11.97 -0.95
CA GLU A 137 -13.37 -12.08 -1.80
C GLU A 137 -12.56 -10.77 -1.79
N PHE A 138 -13.24 -9.62 -1.85
CA PHE A 138 -12.61 -8.32 -1.72
C PHE A 138 -11.88 -8.17 -0.38
N LEU A 139 -12.56 -8.42 0.75
CA LEU A 139 -11.95 -8.30 2.07
C LEU A 139 -10.80 -9.30 2.28
N THR A 140 -10.89 -10.49 1.69
CA THR A 140 -9.80 -11.48 1.68
C THR A 140 -8.58 -10.96 0.92
N GLY A 141 -8.79 -10.36 -0.26
CA GLY A 141 -7.73 -9.73 -1.05
C GLY A 141 -7.07 -8.56 -0.32
N VAL A 142 -7.86 -7.73 0.36
CA VAL A 142 -7.37 -6.64 1.21
C VAL A 142 -6.49 -7.19 2.33
N ALA A 143 -6.99 -8.14 3.12
CA ALA A 143 -6.23 -8.73 4.22
C ALA A 143 -4.91 -9.37 3.75
N ALA A 144 -4.94 -10.08 2.62
CA ALA A 144 -3.74 -10.64 2.01
C ALA A 144 -2.74 -9.55 1.58
N GLY A 145 -3.23 -8.47 0.95
CA GLY A 145 -2.40 -7.34 0.53
C GLY A 145 -1.70 -6.64 1.69
N TYR A 146 -2.44 -6.41 2.78
CA TYR A 146 -1.89 -5.83 4.01
C TYR A 146 -0.84 -6.73 4.63
N GLU A 147 -1.11 -8.02 4.82
CA GLU A 147 -0.14 -8.95 5.41
C GLU A 147 1.16 -9.01 4.59
N VAL A 148 1.06 -9.04 3.25
CA VAL A 148 2.22 -9.05 2.36
C VAL A 148 3.02 -7.75 2.50
N MET A 149 2.35 -6.59 2.47
CA MET A 149 3.03 -5.30 2.55
C MET A 149 3.64 -5.08 3.93
N GLU A 150 2.91 -5.35 5.01
CA GLU A 150 3.38 -5.16 6.38
C GLU A 150 4.59 -6.04 6.72
N ARG A 151 4.66 -7.27 6.18
CA ARG A 151 5.84 -8.12 6.33
C ARG A 151 7.06 -7.55 5.62
N LEU A 152 6.92 -7.16 4.36
CA LEU A 152 8.00 -6.52 3.61
C LEU A 152 8.46 -5.23 4.31
N ALA A 153 7.49 -4.44 4.77
CA ALA A 153 7.71 -3.22 5.51
C ALA A 153 8.47 -3.47 6.84
N SER A 154 8.08 -4.48 7.61
CA SER A 154 8.72 -4.83 8.89
C SER A 154 10.20 -5.19 8.70
N ASP A 155 10.57 -5.84 7.60
CA ASP A 155 11.94 -6.29 7.35
C ASP A 155 12.83 -5.19 6.77
N PHE A 156 12.27 -4.26 5.98
CA PHE A 156 13.06 -3.37 5.13
C PHE A 156 12.87 -1.87 5.39
N ILE A 157 11.85 -1.43 6.14
CA ILE A 157 11.57 0.01 6.33
C ILE A 157 12.82 0.79 6.78
N PRO A 158 13.57 0.36 7.82
CA PRO A 158 14.72 1.13 8.29
C PRO A 158 15.78 1.32 7.19
N THR A 159 16.03 0.28 6.39
CA THR A 159 17.05 0.31 5.32
C THR A 159 16.60 1.08 4.08
N VAL A 160 15.31 1.07 3.76
CA VAL A 160 14.75 1.79 2.61
C VAL A 160 14.77 3.29 2.87
N MET A 161 14.29 3.71 4.05
CA MET A 161 14.28 5.12 4.44
C MET A 161 15.70 5.66 4.64
N SER A 162 16.62 4.87 5.22
CA SER A 162 18.02 5.29 5.39
C SER A 162 18.77 5.52 4.08
N ARG A 163 18.24 5.02 2.95
CA ARG A 163 18.78 5.21 1.60
C ARG A 163 18.05 6.33 0.83
N GLY A 164 17.19 7.09 1.49
CA GLY A 164 16.46 8.23 0.91
C GLY A 164 15.20 7.87 0.11
N PHE A 165 14.74 6.61 0.17
CA PHE A 165 13.52 6.21 -0.52
C PHE A 165 12.30 6.25 0.41
N HIS A 166 11.16 6.75 -0.08
CA HIS A 166 9.89 6.66 0.64
C HIS A 166 9.35 5.23 0.63
N ALA A 167 8.98 4.71 1.81
CA ALA A 167 8.53 3.34 2.01
C ALA A 167 7.31 2.94 1.15
N GLY A 168 6.29 3.81 1.07
CA GLY A 168 5.05 3.56 0.31
C GLY A 168 5.27 3.08 -1.13
N PRO A 169 5.90 3.87 -2.01
CA PRO A 169 6.13 3.49 -3.40
C PRO A 169 7.13 2.32 -3.58
N VAL A 170 8.00 2.06 -2.61
CA VAL A 170 8.99 0.97 -2.72
C VAL A 170 8.36 -0.41 -2.52
N TYR A 171 7.39 -0.56 -1.62
CA TYR A 171 6.78 -1.87 -1.37
C TYR A 171 5.76 -2.30 -2.43
N PHE A 172 5.37 -1.40 -3.34
CA PHE A 172 4.51 -1.71 -4.50
C PHE A 172 5.30 -2.28 -5.71
N ARG A 173 6.64 -2.17 -5.73
CA ARG A 173 7.48 -2.72 -6.80
C ARG A 173 8.37 -3.85 -6.28
N GLY A 174 7.91 -5.09 -6.42
CA GLY A 174 8.71 -6.28 -6.14
C GLY A 174 10.03 -6.26 -6.94
N ARG A 175 11.17 -6.01 -6.28
CA ARG A 175 12.49 -6.10 -6.93
C ARG A 175 13.04 -7.53 -6.87
N ARG A 176 13.45 -8.02 -8.04
CA ARG A 176 14.35 -9.17 -8.24
C ARG A 176 15.58 -9.02 -7.32
N ARG A 177 15.83 -10.03 -6.49
CA ARG A 177 17.14 -10.25 -5.83
C ARG A 177 18.21 -10.40 -6.92
N ARG A 178 19.19 -9.52 -6.97
CA ARG A 178 20.57 -9.93 -7.27
C ARG A 178 21.24 -10.26 -5.94
N ARG A 179 21.83 -11.45 -5.86
CA ARG A 179 22.83 -11.79 -4.86
C ARG A 179 24.04 -10.90 -5.14
N GLU A 180 24.58 -10.27 -4.11
CA GLU A 180 26.01 -10.03 -4.00
C GLU A 180 26.34 -9.89 -2.52
N ASN A 181 27.35 -10.65 -2.12
CA ASN A 181 28.00 -10.62 -0.82
C ASN A 181 28.47 -9.20 -0.52
N TYR A 182 28.41 -8.77 0.74
CA TYR A 182 29.55 -8.18 1.44
C TYR A 182 29.21 -8.11 2.92
N GLY A 183 30.12 -8.65 3.73
CA GLY A 183 30.12 -8.42 5.16
C GLY A 183 30.61 -7.02 5.51
N PHE A 184 30.73 -6.82 6.82
CA PHE A 184 31.43 -5.75 7.51
C PHE A 184 30.56 -4.58 8.01
N GLY A 185 30.66 -4.37 9.32
CA GLY A 185 30.05 -3.24 10.04
C GLY A 185 30.84 -1.94 9.90
N ARG A 186 30.50 -1.00 10.80
CA ARG A 186 30.74 0.46 10.79
C ARG A 186 29.65 1.20 9.99
N GLY A 187 29.02 2.27 10.48
CA GLY A 187 29.14 2.96 11.76
C GLY A 187 27.98 3.96 11.87
N ALA A 188 27.34 4.02 13.04
CA ALA A 188 26.22 4.91 13.33
C ALA A 188 26.65 6.36 13.63
N ASN A 189 27.76 6.84 13.07
CA ASN A 189 28.33 8.16 13.43
C ASN A 189 28.41 9.18 12.29
N GLU A 190 28.10 8.85 11.04
CA GLU A 190 28.22 9.82 9.92
C GLU A 190 27.05 10.82 9.83
N GLN A 191 25.89 10.52 10.44
CA GLN A 191 24.75 11.44 10.43
C GLN A 191 24.87 12.59 11.46
N ARG A 192 25.78 12.50 12.43
CA ARG A 192 26.05 13.60 13.38
C ARG A 192 26.98 14.67 12.81
N ASP A 193 27.92 14.28 11.95
CA ASP A 193 28.93 15.22 11.43
C ASP A 193 28.39 16.13 10.31
N CYS A 194 27.34 15.73 9.60
CA CYS A 194 26.71 16.58 8.59
C CYS A 194 25.94 17.76 9.22
N ALA A 195 25.28 17.54 10.36
CA ALA A 195 24.50 18.57 11.05
C ALA A 195 25.38 19.62 11.77
N LEU A 196 26.62 19.27 12.13
CA LEU A 196 27.54 20.18 12.84
C LEU A 196 28.39 21.04 11.90
N ARG A 197 28.48 20.71 10.60
CA ARG A 197 29.16 21.56 9.61
C ARG A 197 28.29 22.75 9.16
N GLU A 198 26.98 22.57 9.09
CA GLU A 198 26.05 23.66 8.69
C GLU A 198 25.84 24.73 9.77
N SER A 199 26.26 24.50 11.02
CA SER A 199 26.17 25.49 12.10
C SER A 199 27.43 26.36 12.27
N ARG A 200 28.47 26.18 11.44
CA ARG A 200 29.72 26.96 11.49
C ARG A 200 29.90 27.94 10.33
N GLU A 201 28.93 28.03 9.42
CA GLU A 201 28.93 28.97 8.28
C GLU A 201 27.82 30.03 8.35
N ARG A 202 27.39 30.42 9.56
CA ARG A 202 26.59 31.62 9.80
C ARG A 202 27.20 32.49 10.87
#